data_AF-A0A2R5F7A0-F1
#
_entry.id   AF-A0A2R5F7A0-F1
#
_cell.length_a   1.000
_cell.length_b   1.000
_cell.length_c   1.000
_cell.angle_alpha   90.00
_cell.angle_beta   90.00
_cell.angle_gamma   90.00
#
_symmetry.space_group_name_H-M   'P 1'
#
loop_
_entity.id
_entity.type
_entity.pdbx_description
1 polymer ?
#
loop_
_entity_poly.entity_id
_entity_poly.type
_entity_poly.pdbx_seq_one_letter_code
_entity_poly.pdbx_strand_id
1 'polypeptide(L)'
;MLSCKEASRLVSQSQDRRLGWRERMALRLHLAVCDACREFSRQMAWLRQALRHFALRAEQDETVRLPSEAAERIRRALHGHD
;
A
#
# COMPACT_ATOMS: atom_id res chain seq x y z
N MET A 1 -3.16 -23.85 -6.94
CA MET A 1 -3.89 -22.57 -7.11
C MET A 1 -3.82 -21.81 -5.80
N LEU A 2 -3.69 -20.48 -5.82
CA LEU A 2 -3.77 -19.66 -4.61
C LEU A 2 -5.17 -19.76 -4.00
N SER A 3 -5.26 -19.75 -2.68
CA SER A 3 -6.50 -19.46 -1.96
C SER A 3 -6.84 -17.97 -2.06
N CYS A 4 -8.12 -17.61 -1.86
CA CYS A 4 -8.54 -16.20 -1.85
C CYS A 4 -7.80 -15.38 -0.78
N LYS A 5 -7.43 -15.99 0.35
CA LYS A 5 -6.65 -15.36 1.43
C LYS A 5 -5.22 -15.04 1.00
N GLU A 6 -4.58 -15.94 0.27
CA GLU A 6 -3.23 -15.70 -0.28
C GLU A 6 -3.29 -14.67 -1.42
N ALA A 7 -4.31 -14.75 -2.27
CA ALA A 7 -4.52 -13.79 -3.36
C ALA A 7 -4.75 -12.37 -2.81
N SER A 8 -5.63 -12.19 -1.82
CA SER A 8 -5.87 -10.88 -1.21
C SER A 8 -4.62 -10.32 -0.51
N ARG A 9 -3.83 -11.20 0.13
CA ARG A 9 -2.53 -10.82 0.70
C ARG A 9 -1.55 -10.35 -0.36
N LEU A 10 -1.43 -11.05 -1.50
CA LEU A 10 -0.56 -10.65 -2.60
C LEU A 10 -1.04 -9.37 -3.28
N VAL A 11 -2.36 -9.18 -3.44
CA VAL A 11 -2.94 -7.92 -3.91
C VAL A 11 -2.51 -6.78 -3.00
N SER A 12 -2.68 -6.91 -1.68
CA SER A 12 -2.25 -5.91 -0.71
C SER A 12 -0.73 -5.64 -0.80
N GLN A 13 0.10 -6.69 -0.80
CA GLN A 13 1.55 -6.52 -0.94
C GLN A 13 1.97 -5.86 -2.25
N SER A 14 1.25 -6.07 -3.35
CA SER A 14 1.52 -5.43 -4.64
C SER A 14 1.35 -3.91 -4.60
N GLN A 15 0.59 -3.42 -3.61
CA GLN A 15 0.41 -2.01 -3.36
C GLN A 15 1.71 -1.43 -2.77
N ASP A 16 2.34 -2.10 -1.81
CA ASP A 16 3.51 -1.56 -1.09
C ASP A 16 4.85 -1.91 -1.72
N ARG A 17 4.95 -3.08 -2.36
CA ARG A 17 6.17 -3.53 -3.01
C ARG A 17 5.90 -4.11 -4.40
N ARG A 18 6.95 -4.15 -5.22
CA ARG A 18 6.91 -4.96 -6.44
C ARG A 18 6.86 -6.43 -6.08
N LEU A 19 5.85 -7.14 -6.59
CA LEU A 19 5.80 -8.60 -6.52
C LEU A 19 6.90 -9.23 -7.39
N GLY A 20 7.42 -10.36 -6.96
CA GLY A 20 8.26 -11.24 -7.76
C GLY A 20 7.48 -11.80 -8.95
N TRP A 21 8.20 -12.30 -9.97
CA TRP A 21 7.55 -12.77 -11.19
C TRP A 21 6.58 -13.94 -10.94
N ARG A 22 6.96 -14.89 -10.08
CA ARG A 22 6.14 -16.06 -9.72
C ARG A 22 4.86 -15.64 -9.01
N GLU A 23 4.98 -14.76 -8.02
CA GLU A 23 3.85 -14.19 -7.27
C GLU A 23 2.88 -13.48 -8.23
N ARG A 24 3.40 -12.67 -9.15
CA ARG A 24 2.60 -11.95 -10.13
C ARG A 24 1.86 -12.90 -11.08
N MET A 25 2.51 -13.97 -11.53
CA MET A 25 1.89 -14.95 -12.42
C MET A 25 0.80 -15.74 -11.70
N ALA A 26 1.09 -16.26 -10.50
CA ALA A 26 0.12 -17.00 -9.70
C ALA A 26 -1.11 -16.14 -9.36
N LEU A 27 -0.90 -14.87 -9.02
CA LEU A 27 -1.98 -13.93 -8.76
C LEU A 27 -2.82 -13.69 -10.02
N ARG A 28 -2.21 -13.44 -11.19
CA ARG A 28 -2.94 -13.25 -12.45
C ARG A 28 -3.84 -14.43 -12.79
N LEU A 29 -3.35 -15.66 -12.62
CA LEU A 29 -4.13 -16.87 -12.85
C LEU A 29 -5.34 -16.96 -11.89
N HIS A 30 -5.15 -16.64 -10.61
CA HIS A 30 -6.27 -16.62 -9.66
C HIS A 30 -7.30 -15.53 -9.99
N LEU A 31 -6.84 -14.32 -10.32
CA LEU A 31 -7.72 -13.23 -10.73
C LEU A 31 -8.48 -13.54 -12.01
N ALA A 32 -7.96 -14.41 -12.89
CA ALA A 32 -8.64 -14.83 -14.11
C ALA A 32 -9.94 -15.60 -13.83
N VAL A 33 -10.01 -16.33 -12.71
CA VAL A 33 -11.10 -17.26 -12.38
C VAL A 33 -11.95 -16.85 -11.18
N CYS A 34 -11.51 -15.88 -10.39
CA CYS A 34 -12.22 -15.42 -9.20
C CYS A 34 -12.59 -13.94 -9.30
N ASP A 35 -13.88 -13.68 -9.55
CA ASP A 35 -14.41 -12.32 -9.70
C ASP A 35 -14.31 -11.50 -8.41
N ALA A 36 -14.50 -12.12 -7.25
CA ALA A 36 -14.37 -11.44 -5.96
C ALA A 36 -12.95 -10.89 -5.75
N CYS A 37 -11.92 -11.69 -6.04
CA CYS A 37 -10.53 -11.24 -5.93
C CYS A 37 -10.16 -10.23 -7.03
N ARG A 38 -10.73 -10.35 -8.23
CA ARG A 38 -10.58 -9.37 -9.31
C ARG A 38 -11.12 -8.01 -8.90
N GLU A 39 -12.32 -7.99 -8.34
CA GLU A 39 -12.96 -6.76 -7.87
C GLU A 39 -12.18 -6.15 -6.71
N PHE A 40 -11.78 -6.96 -5.72
CA PHE A 40 -10.93 -6.51 -4.63
C PHE A 40 -9.63 -5.87 -5.14
N SER A 41 -8.96 -6.48 -6.13
CA SER A 41 -7.76 -5.91 -6.72
C SER A 41 -8.01 -4.55 -7.40
N ARG A 42 -9.17 -4.38 -8.04
CA ARG A 42 -9.58 -3.10 -8.63
C ARG A 42 -9.85 -2.05 -7.56
N GLN A 43 -10.55 -2.41 -6.49
CA GLN A 43 -10.84 -1.52 -5.36
C GLN A 43 -9.57 -1.04 -4.66
N MET A 44 -8.59 -1.93 -4.45
CA MET A 44 -7.31 -1.55 -3.86
C MET A 44 -6.54 -0.56 -4.75
N ALA A 45 -6.54 -0.77 -6.07
CA ALA A 45 -5.92 0.17 -7.01
C ALA A 45 -6.61 1.55 -6.99
N TRP A 46 -7.94 1.57 -6.97
CA TRP A 46 -8.71 2.80 -6.85
C TRP A 46 -8.43 3.54 -5.53
N LEU A 47 -8.44 2.83 -4.40
CA LEU A 47 -8.13 3.40 -3.09
C LEU A 47 -6.72 4.01 -3.07
N ARG A 48 -5.73 3.32 -3.65
CA ARG A 48 -4.37 3.84 -3.75
C ARG A 48 -4.30 5.11 -4.61
N GLN A 49 -5.06 5.19 -5.70
CA GLN A 49 -5.12 6.40 -6.52
C GLN A 49 -5.78 7.56 -5.77
N ALA A 50 -6.90 7.32 -5.09
CA ALA A 50 -7.59 8.32 -4.29
C ALA A 50 -6.68 8.85 -3.18
N LEU A 51 -6.02 7.97 -2.42
CA LEU A 51 -5.10 8.36 -1.35
C LEU A 51 -3.91 9.17 -1.86
N ARG A 52 -3.36 8.86 -3.04
CA ARG A 52 -2.31 9.71 -3.64
C ARG A 52 -2.81 11.12 -3.95
N HIS A 53 -4.04 11.25 -4.44
CA HIS A 53 -4.62 12.57 -4.67
C HIS A 53 -4.82 13.35 -3.36
N PHE A 54 -5.29 12.68 -2.30
CA PHE A 54 -5.39 13.28 -0.97
C PHE A 54 -4.03 13.69 -0.40
N ALA A 55 -3.00 12.84 -0.55
CA ALA A 55 -1.65 13.13 -0.08
C ALA A 55 -1.07 14.39 -0.74
N LEU A 56 -1.23 14.54 -2.06
CA LEU A 56 -0.80 15.76 -2.77
C LEU A 56 -1.48 17.03 -2.22
N ARG A 57 -2.76 16.94 -1.84
CA ARG A 57 -3.48 18.07 -1.22
C ARG A 57 -2.99 18.34 0.20
N ALA A 58 -2.70 17.30 0.97
CA ALA A 58 -2.17 17.44 2.33
C ALA A 58 -0.75 18.02 2.34
N GLU A 59 0.10 17.67 1.36
CA GLU A 59 1.44 18.25 1.21
C GLU A 59 1.39 19.76 0.88
N GLN A 60 0.32 20.22 0.24
CA GLN A 60 0.09 21.64 -0.06
C GLN A 60 -0.56 22.39 1.11
N ASP A 61 -1.04 21.68 2.13
CA ASP A 61 -1.65 22.27 3.30
C ASP A 61 -0.57 22.63 4.32
N GLU A 62 -0.17 23.91 4.33
CA GLU A 62 0.83 24.43 5.26
C GLU A 62 0.44 24.30 6.74
N THR A 63 -0.82 24.01 7.05
CA THR A 63 -1.29 23.77 8.42
C THR A 63 -0.98 22.35 8.91
N VAL A 64 -0.77 21.40 7.99
CA VAL A 64 -0.39 20.01 8.29
C VAL A 64 1.12 19.93 8.48
N ARG A 65 1.61 20.43 9.62
CA ARG A 65 3.02 20.37 10.02
C ARG A 65 3.17 19.61 11.33
N LEU A 66 4.21 18.78 11.41
CA LEU A 66 4.63 18.19 12.69
C LEU A 66 5.15 19.31 13.59
N PRO A 67 4.67 19.43 14.85
CA PRO A 67 5.28 20.31 15.84
C PRO A 67 6.77 20.01 15.98
N SER A 68 7.58 21.05 16.17
CA SER A 68 9.04 20.93 16.26
C SER A 68 9.49 19.93 17.32
N GLU A 69 8.80 19.89 18.47
CA GLU A 69 9.05 18.93 19.53
C GLU A 69 8.81 17.47 19.10
N ALA A 70 7.70 17.20 18.40
CA ALA A 70 7.36 15.87 17.91
C ALA A 70 8.36 15.40 16.84
N ALA A 71 8.75 16.29 15.92
CA ALA A 71 9.76 15.98 14.90
C ALA A 71 11.12 15.65 15.53
N GLU A 72 11.54 16.42 16.55
CA GLU A 72 12.80 16.20 17.26
C GLU A 72 12.81 14.87 18.02
N ARG A 73 11.68 14.50 18.64
CA ARG A 73 11.51 13.22 19.32
C ARG A 73 11.62 12.03 18.36
N ILE A 74 11.05 12.15 17.16
CA ILE A 74 11.17 11.14 16.09
C ILE A 74 12.63 11.02 15.63
N ARG A 75 13.33 12.14 15.39
CA ARG A 75 14.74 12.12 14.98
C ARG A 75 15.62 11.40 16.00
N ARG A 76 15.50 11.73 17.29
CA ARG A 76 16.30 11.08 18.35
C ARG A 76 16.04 9.58 18.42
N ALA A 77 14.79 9.13 18.26
CA ALA A 77 14.46 7.71 18.26
C ALA A 77 15.06 6.95 17.06
N LEU A 78 15.15 7.58 15.89
CA LEU A 78 15.77 6.98 14.69
C LEU A 78 17.30 6.92 14.79
N HIS A 79 17.92 7.88 15.48
CA HIS A 79 19.38 7.93 15.69
C HIS A 79 19.86 7.16 16.93
N GLY A 80 18.96 6.76 17.84
CA GLY A 80 19.30 5.99 19.04
C GLY A 80 19.27 4.47 18.85
N HIS A 81 19.25 3.99 17.61
CA HIS A 81 19.11 2.57 17.25
C HIS A 81 20.41 1.97 16.69
N ASP A 82 21.55 2.40 17.24
CA ASP A 82 22.86 1.70 17.14
C ASP A 82 23.05 0.74 18.33
#